data_AF-A0A2H9RLX1-F1
#
_entry.id   AF-A0A2H9RLX1-F1
#
_cell.length_a   1.000
_cell.length_b   1.000
_cell.length_c   1.000
_cell.angle_alpha   90.00
_cell.angle_beta   90.00
_cell.angle_gamma   90.00
#
_symmetry.space_group_name_H-M   'P 1'
#
loop_
_entity.id
_entity.type
_entity.pdbx_description
1 polymer ?
#
loop_
_entity_poly.entity_id
_entity_poly.type
_entity_poly.pdbx_seq_one_letter_code
_entity_poly.pdbx_strand_id
1 'polypeptide(L)'
;MNEFIYKKKGKLKRYIRNRRFEYKEWKDYKWLMGIVLVVLVALGLFYFFEPVIEGNLISGFNFVSSNSYGKGFGEVTFENLPEFLIKSGVVRDLPKDALILLVIGNHSYAIERNSVEEKEIDGADIIIYLPSVYLESIGTEGLCPTVKKANEAGDITSEIKLSEFELAWKYKSMVKYRECLL
;
A
#
# COMPACT_ATOMS: atom_id res chain seq x y z
N MET A 1 5.69 5.64 87.11
CA MET A 1 4.61 6.00 86.16
C MET A 1 5.11 6.75 84.91
N ASN A 2 6.41 6.69 84.55
CA ASN A 2 6.98 7.44 83.42
C ASN A 2 7.39 6.58 82.21
N GLU A 3 7.43 5.25 82.32
CA GLU A 3 7.85 4.37 81.22
C GLU A 3 6.79 4.14 80.13
N PHE A 4 5.50 4.25 80.47
CA PHE A 4 4.42 4.04 79.50
C PHE A 4 4.34 5.13 78.42
N ILE A 5 4.83 6.34 78.72
CA ILE A 5 4.79 7.48 77.79
C ILE A 5 5.83 7.33 76.68
N TYR A 6 6.97 6.68 76.95
CA TYR A 6 8.04 6.52 75.96
C TYR A 6 7.71 5.48 74.87
N LYS A 7 6.99 4.41 75.21
CA LYS A 7 6.67 3.33 74.25
C LYS A 7 5.66 3.76 73.17
N LYS A 8 4.80 4.74 73.46
CA LYS A 8 3.76 5.22 72.52
C LYS A 8 4.33 6.12 71.40
N LYS A 9 5.41 6.87 71.67
CA LYS A 9 6.04 7.76 70.67
C LYS A 9 6.78 7.02 69.56
N GLY A 10 7.28 5.81 69.83
CA GLY A 10 8.02 5.00 68.84
C GLY A 10 7.14 4.40 67.72
N LYS A 11 5.90 4.01 68.04
CA LYS A 11 4.95 3.46 67.04
C LYS A 11 4.43 4.52 66.07
N LEU A 12 4.23 5.76 66.54
CA LEU A 12 3.71 6.84 65.70
C LEU A 12 4.71 7.28 64.62
N LYS A 13 6.02 7.28 64.93
CA LYS A 13 7.07 7.61 63.94
C LYS A 13 7.18 6.58 62.81
N ARG A 14 6.85 5.31 63.05
CA ARG A 14 6.83 4.27 61.98
C ARG A 14 5.64 4.44 61.04
N TYR A 15 4.47 4.81 61.56
CA TYR A 15 3.26 5.01 60.74
C TYR A 15 3.40 6.22 59.79
N ILE A 16 4.01 7.32 60.25
CA ILE A 16 4.19 8.54 59.42
C ILE A 16 5.24 8.35 58.31
N ARG A 17 6.24 7.48 58.52
CA ARG A 17 7.29 7.22 57.53
C ARG A 17 6.76 6.40 56.34
N ASN A 18 5.81 5.50 56.57
CA ASN A 18 5.26 4.63 55.51
C ASN A 18 4.35 5.38 54.52
N ARG A 19 3.60 6.41 54.96
CA ARG A 19 2.77 7.23 54.05
C ARG A 19 3.55 8.16 53.12
N ARG A 20 4.86 8.36 53.36
CA ARG A 20 5.67 9.25 52.52
C ARG A 20 6.16 8.56 51.24
N PHE A 21 6.09 7.23 51.16
CA PHE A 21 6.41 6.47 49.96
C PHE A 21 5.24 6.39 48.98
N GLU A 22 4.00 6.23 49.46
CA GLU A 22 2.80 6.21 48.60
C GLU A 22 2.60 7.53 47.83
N TYR A 23 3.02 8.67 48.38
CA TYR A 23 2.82 9.96 47.71
C TYR A 23 3.83 10.26 46.59
N LYS A 24 4.91 9.47 46.47
CA LYS A 24 5.98 9.73 45.49
C LYS A 24 5.70 9.06 44.14
N GLU A 25 5.04 7.90 44.11
CA GLU A 25 4.66 7.21 42.86
C GLU A 25 3.55 7.95 42.08
N TRP A 26 2.68 8.69 42.76
CA TRP A 26 1.61 9.45 42.10
C TRP A 26 2.10 10.67 41.32
N LYS A 27 3.36 11.09 41.48
CA LYS A 27 3.89 12.25 40.76
C LYS A 27 4.19 11.91 39.30
N ASP A 28 4.65 10.69 39.03
CA ASP A 28 5.06 10.26 37.70
C ASP A 28 3.85 9.83 36.84
N TYR A 29 2.79 9.32 37.47
CA TYR A 29 1.55 8.94 36.78
C TYR A 29 0.74 10.14 36.26
N LYS A 30 0.93 11.35 36.81
CA LYS A 30 0.20 12.55 36.37
C LYS A 30 0.51 12.93 34.92
N TRP A 31 1.76 12.75 34.47
CA TRP A 31 2.12 13.06 33.08
C TRP A 31 1.60 11.99 32.11
N LEU A 32 1.67 10.71 32.49
CA LEU A 32 1.10 9.60 31.71
C LEU A 32 -0.40 9.73 31.52
N MET A 33 -1.16 10.10 32.57
CA MET A 33 -2.59 10.37 32.45
C MET A 33 -2.89 11.53 31.49
N GLY A 34 -2.02 12.54 31.45
CA GLY A 34 -2.12 13.62 30.46
C GLY A 34 -1.99 13.10 29.02
N ILE A 35 -1.00 12.24 28.75
CA ILE A 35 -0.79 11.65 27.42
C ILE A 35 -1.99 10.78 27.02
N VAL A 36 -2.44 9.90 27.91
CA VAL A 36 -3.60 9.03 27.65
C VAL A 36 -4.85 9.86 27.35
N LEU A 37 -5.08 10.93 28.10
CA LEU A 37 -6.20 11.85 27.84
C LEU A 37 -6.09 12.51 26.46
N VAL A 38 -4.91 12.98 26.07
CA VAL A 38 -4.67 13.60 24.75
C VAL A 38 -4.91 12.60 23.62
N VAL A 39 -4.46 11.35 23.76
CA VAL A 39 -4.68 10.29 22.77
C VAL A 39 -6.17 9.95 22.64
N LEU A 40 -6.89 9.82 23.76
CA LEU A 40 -8.33 9.55 23.74
C LEU A 40 -9.12 10.70 23.12
N VAL A 41 -8.74 11.95 23.38
CA VAL A 41 -9.34 13.12 22.73
C VAL A 41 -9.03 13.12 21.23
N ALA A 42 -7.80 12.84 20.82
CA ALA A 42 -7.43 12.77 19.41
C ALA A 42 -8.18 11.67 18.65
N LEU A 43 -8.32 10.49 19.25
CA LEU A 43 -9.13 9.39 18.69
C LEU A 43 -10.61 9.78 18.64
N GLY A 44 -11.15 10.37 19.71
CA GLY A 44 -12.52 10.85 19.74
C GLY A 44 -12.79 11.89 18.67
N LEU A 45 -11.87 12.83 18.45
CA LEU A 45 -11.94 13.79 17.34
C LEU A 45 -11.85 13.08 15.99
N PHE A 46 -10.96 12.09 15.83
CA PHE A 46 -10.83 11.32 14.59
C PHE A 46 -12.11 10.52 14.24
N TYR A 47 -12.84 10.02 15.24
CA TYR A 47 -14.12 9.34 15.03
C TYR A 47 -15.32 10.29 14.93
N PHE A 48 -15.29 11.42 15.65
CA PHE A 48 -16.39 12.40 15.66
C PHE A 48 -16.37 13.27 14.41
N PHE A 49 -15.19 13.70 14.00
CA PHE A 49 -14.94 14.07 12.63
C PHE A 49 -14.72 12.77 11.86
N GLU A 50 -15.78 11.98 11.65
CA GLU A 50 -15.83 11.24 10.40
C GLU A 50 -15.51 12.30 9.35
N PRO A 51 -14.36 12.22 8.65
CA PRO A 51 -14.14 13.12 7.56
C PRO A 51 -15.29 12.80 6.63
N VAL A 52 -16.30 13.67 6.60
CA VAL A 52 -17.18 13.77 5.46
C VAL A 52 -16.20 14.10 4.37
N ILE A 53 -15.75 13.06 3.68
CA ILE A 53 -15.13 13.17 2.38
C ILE A 53 -16.28 13.57 1.44
N GLU A 54 -16.98 14.66 1.74
CA GLU A 54 -17.23 15.70 0.76
C GLU A 54 -15.87 16.29 0.40
N GLY A 55 -15.02 15.43 -0.15
CA GLY A 55 -14.34 15.87 -1.33
C GLY A 55 -15.45 16.40 -2.24
N ASN A 56 -15.50 17.72 -2.39
CA ASN A 56 -15.08 18.21 -3.69
C ASN A 56 -13.84 17.39 -4.06
N LEU A 57 -14.06 16.19 -4.61
CA LEU A 57 -13.16 15.53 -5.51
C LEU A 57 -12.98 16.59 -6.56
N ILE A 58 -11.93 17.38 -6.34
CA ILE A 58 -11.45 18.38 -7.26
C ILE A 58 -11.51 17.68 -8.60
N SER A 59 -12.44 18.16 -9.40
CA SER A 59 -12.73 17.80 -10.78
C SER A 59 -11.56 18.30 -11.64
N GLY A 60 -10.36 17.92 -11.20
CA GLY A 60 -9.08 18.59 -11.38
C GLY A 60 -7.91 17.70 -10.92
N PHE A 61 -8.17 16.51 -10.36
CA PHE A 61 -7.70 15.36 -11.12
C PHE A 61 -8.53 15.31 -12.39
N ASN A 62 -8.10 16.12 -13.36
CA ASN A 62 -7.97 15.57 -14.69
C ASN A 62 -7.08 14.34 -14.46
N PHE A 63 -7.69 13.18 -14.18
CA PHE A 63 -7.23 12.00 -14.85
C PHE A 63 -7.21 12.48 -16.28
N VAL A 64 -6.03 12.89 -16.73
CA VAL A 64 -5.76 12.96 -18.14
C VAL A 64 -5.89 11.49 -18.51
N SER A 65 -7.15 11.07 -18.69
CA SER A 65 -7.57 10.12 -19.66
C SER A 65 -6.94 10.73 -20.89
N SER A 66 -5.69 10.33 -21.09
CA SER A 66 -4.96 10.57 -22.30
C SER A 66 -5.65 9.62 -23.28
N ASN A 67 -6.94 9.88 -23.52
CA ASN A 67 -7.75 9.37 -24.61
C ASN A 67 -7.29 10.07 -25.91
N SER A 68 -6.01 10.47 -25.95
CA SER A 68 -5.20 10.42 -27.15
C SER A 68 -4.79 8.97 -27.49
N TYR A 69 -5.63 7.97 -27.16
CA TYR A 69 -5.78 6.72 -27.92
C TYR A 69 -6.60 6.96 -29.21
N GLY A 70 -6.59 8.17 -29.77
CA GLY A 70 -7.35 8.56 -30.96
C GLY A 70 -6.61 8.37 -32.28
N LYS A 71 -5.40 7.78 -32.26
CA LYS A 71 -4.68 7.40 -33.46
C LYS A 71 -4.28 5.94 -33.28
N GLY A 72 -5.17 5.04 -33.72
CA GLY A 72 -4.98 3.60 -33.61
C GLY A 72 -3.56 3.24 -34.00
N PHE A 73 -2.86 2.55 -33.10
CA PHE A 73 -1.45 2.18 -33.26
C PHE A 73 -1.23 1.09 -34.33
N GLY A 74 -2.17 0.93 -35.26
CA GLY A 74 -2.28 -0.24 -36.13
C GLY A 74 -2.83 -1.44 -35.37
N GLU A 75 -3.08 -2.50 -36.12
CA GLU A 75 -3.37 -3.82 -35.57
C GLU A 75 -2.17 -4.29 -34.72
N VAL A 76 -2.42 -4.60 -33.45
CA VAL A 76 -1.37 -5.14 -32.55
C VAL A 76 -1.27 -6.64 -32.76
N THR A 77 -0.08 -7.08 -33.16
CA THR A 77 0.30 -8.48 -33.33
C THR A 77 1.26 -8.86 -32.19
N PHE A 78 1.58 -10.16 -32.05
CA PHE A 78 2.54 -10.60 -31.04
C PHE A 78 3.93 -9.98 -31.26
N GLU A 79 4.33 -9.81 -32.51
CA GLU A 79 5.64 -9.28 -32.90
C GLU A 79 5.82 -7.79 -32.58
N ASN A 80 4.73 -7.00 -32.64
CA ASN A 80 4.77 -5.56 -32.37
C ASN A 80 4.32 -5.18 -30.96
N LEU A 81 3.82 -6.15 -30.18
CA LEU A 81 3.36 -5.94 -28.81
C LEU A 81 4.45 -5.32 -27.91
N PRO A 82 5.73 -5.75 -27.95
CA PRO A 82 6.77 -5.12 -27.13
C PRO A 82 6.90 -3.62 -27.36
N GLU A 83 6.91 -3.18 -28.62
CA GLU A 83 7.00 -1.76 -28.96
C GLU A 83 5.79 -0.96 -28.48
N PHE A 84 4.61 -1.59 -28.46
CA PHE A 84 3.40 -1.00 -27.93
C PHE A 84 3.45 -0.86 -26.40
N LEU A 85 3.85 -1.92 -25.70
CA LEU A 85 3.92 -1.94 -24.23
C LEU A 85 4.97 -0.94 -23.69
N ILE A 86 6.11 -0.77 -24.36
CA ILE A 86 7.15 0.21 -23.99
C ILE A 86 6.60 1.64 -23.95
N LYS A 87 5.64 1.97 -24.84
CA LYS A 87 5.02 3.30 -24.90
C LYS A 87 4.04 3.55 -23.75
N SER A 88 3.60 2.50 -23.05
CA SER A 88 2.68 2.63 -21.93
C SER A 88 3.33 3.38 -20.76
N GLY A 89 2.51 4.04 -19.94
CA GLY A 89 2.98 4.64 -18.69
C GLY A 89 3.49 3.59 -17.69
N VAL A 90 2.88 2.41 -17.70
CA VAL A 90 3.17 1.30 -16.77
C VAL A 90 4.63 0.89 -16.86
N VAL A 91 5.13 0.61 -18.07
CA VAL A 91 6.50 0.11 -18.30
C VAL A 91 7.56 1.14 -17.93
N ARG A 92 7.26 2.44 -18.13
CA ARG A 92 8.19 3.54 -17.83
C ARG A 92 8.31 3.82 -16.32
N ASP A 93 7.21 3.57 -15.60
CA ASP A 93 7.08 3.84 -14.17
C ASP A 93 7.46 2.64 -13.28
N LEU A 94 7.86 1.52 -13.89
CA LEU A 94 8.37 0.36 -13.17
C LEU A 94 9.60 0.73 -12.32
N PRO A 95 9.76 0.15 -11.12
CA PRO A 95 11.00 0.16 -10.37
C PRO A 95 12.16 -0.38 -11.21
N LYS A 96 13.40 0.06 -10.95
CA LYS A 96 14.57 -0.32 -11.78
C LYS A 96 14.88 -1.81 -11.74
N ASP A 97 14.52 -2.46 -10.65
CA ASP A 97 14.75 -3.86 -10.34
C ASP A 97 13.46 -4.70 -10.44
N ALA A 98 12.36 -4.10 -10.91
CA ALA A 98 11.10 -4.81 -11.13
C ALA A 98 11.18 -5.68 -12.38
N LEU A 99 10.71 -6.91 -12.23
CA LEU A 99 10.66 -7.90 -13.30
C LEU A 99 9.25 -8.51 -13.34
N ILE A 100 8.50 -8.21 -14.39
CA ILE A 100 7.15 -8.74 -14.60
C ILE A 100 7.19 -9.67 -15.80
N LEU A 101 6.56 -10.84 -15.68
CA LEU A 101 6.36 -11.76 -16.80
C LEU A 101 4.90 -11.69 -17.26
N LEU A 102 4.67 -11.26 -18.49
CA LEU A 102 3.36 -11.25 -19.12
C LEU A 102 3.26 -12.42 -20.09
N VAL A 103 2.35 -13.35 -19.83
CA VAL A 103 2.10 -14.52 -20.67
C VAL A 103 0.78 -14.33 -21.40
N ILE A 104 0.81 -14.26 -22.72
CA ILE A 104 -0.38 -14.15 -23.57
C ILE A 104 -0.47 -15.36 -24.50
N GLY A 105 -1.39 -16.28 -24.19
CA GLY A 105 -1.44 -17.57 -24.90
C GLY A 105 -0.13 -18.35 -24.73
N ASN A 106 0.59 -18.58 -25.83
CA ASN A 106 1.88 -19.29 -25.85
C ASN A 106 3.10 -18.36 -25.88
N HIS A 107 2.89 -17.04 -25.83
CA HIS A 107 3.96 -16.05 -25.90
C HIS A 107 4.24 -15.47 -24.52
N SER A 108 5.53 -15.24 -24.22
CA SER A 108 6.00 -14.72 -22.93
C SER A 108 6.81 -13.47 -23.14
N TYR A 109 6.47 -12.42 -22.40
CA TYR A 109 7.09 -11.10 -22.48
C TYR A 109 7.65 -10.73 -21.12
N ALA A 110 8.98 -10.58 -21.05
CA ALA A 110 9.67 -10.02 -19.90
C ALA A 110 9.57 -8.49 -19.96
N ILE A 111 8.95 -7.91 -18.94
CA ILE A 111 8.73 -6.48 -18.81
C ILE A 111 9.62 -5.97 -17.69
N GLU A 112 10.54 -5.10 -18.07
CA GLU A 112 11.44 -4.35 -17.19
C GLU A 112 11.22 -2.85 -17.38
N ARG A 113 11.83 -2.04 -16.53
CA ARG A 113 11.72 -0.59 -16.68
C ARG A 113 12.25 -0.13 -18.05
N ASN A 114 11.37 0.44 -18.87
CA ASN A 114 11.64 0.89 -20.24
C ASN A 114 12.06 -0.21 -21.23
N SER A 115 11.89 -1.50 -20.90
CA SER A 115 12.22 -2.60 -21.80
C SER A 115 11.12 -3.65 -21.79
N VAL A 116 10.81 -4.17 -22.96
CA VAL A 116 9.93 -5.32 -23.13
C VAL A 116 10.57 -6.23 -24.16
N GLU A 117 10.78 -7.48 -23.79
CA GLU A 117 11.41 -8.48 -24.65
C GLU A 117 10.56 -9.76 -24.64
N GLU A 118 10.36 -10.36 -25.81
CA GLU A 118 9.75 -11.67 -25.90
C GLU A 118 10.79 -12.73 -25.48
N LYS A 119 10.69 -13.20 -24.23
CA LYS A 119 11.56 -14.22 -23.66
C LYS A 119 10.89 -14.83 -22.42
N GLU A 120 11.21 -16.10 -22.19
CA GLU A 120 10.93 -16.76 -20.92
C GLU A 120 12.00 -16.36 -19.90
N ILE A 121 11.58 -16.10 -18.66
CA ILE A 121 12.46 -15.69 -17.58
C ILE A 121 12.07 -16.39 -16.29
N ASP A 122 13.10 -16.76 -15.53
CA ASP A 122 12.95 -17.19 -14.14
C ASP A 122 13.03 -15.98 -13.19
N GLY A 123 12.40 -16.11 -12.03
CA GLY A 123 12.53 -15.11 -10.96
C GLY A 123 11.73 -13.81 -11.16
N ALA A 124 10.70 -13.82 -12.01
CA ALA A 124 9.76 -12.69 -12.09
C ALA A 124 9.09 -12.41 -10.73
N ASP A 125 8.91 -11.14 -10.38
CA ASP A 125 8.22 -10.72 -9.16
C ASP A 125 6.71 -11.02 -9.25
N ILE A 126 6.16 -10.76 -10.44
CA ILE A 126 4.74 -10.89 -10.78
C ILE A 126 4.66 -11.60 -12.14
N ILE A 127 3.82 -12.62 -12.22
CA ILE A 127 3.46 -13.31 -13.46
C ILE A 127 2.00 -13.03 -13.74
N ILE A 128 1.69 -12.57 -14.95
CA ILE A 128 0.33 -12.27 -15.40
C ILE A 128 0.02 -13.18 -16.58
N TYR A 129 -0.97 -14.04 -16.43
CA TYR A 129 -1.47 -14.92 -17.48
C TYR A 129 -2.75 -14.32 -18.06
N LEU A 130 -2.75 -14.11 -19.37
CA LEU A 130 -3.83 -13.51 -20.11
C LEU A 130 -4.17 -14.35 -21.36
N PRO A 131 -5.44 -14.61 -21.66
CA PRO A 131 -5.84 -15.26 -22.90
C PRO A 131 -5.48 -14.43 -24.14
N SER A 132 -5.18 -15.09 -25.26
CA SER A 132 -4.82 -14.41 -26.52
C SER A 132 -5.93 -13.53 -27.10
N VAL A 133 -7.18 -13.74 -26.70
CA VAL A 133 -8.33 -12.93 -27.13
C VAL A 133 -8.21 -11.46 -26.70
N TYR A 134 -7.39 -11.15 -25.70
CA TYR A 134 -7.18 -9.79 -25.21
C TYR A 134 -6.09 -9.02 -25.95
N LEU A 135 -5.35 -9.63 -26.88
CA LEU A 135 -4.26 -8.96 -27.61
C LEU A 135 -4.77 -7.72 -28.36
N GLU A 136 -5.91 -7.85 -29.04
CA GLU A 136 -6.54 -6.73 -29.77
C GLU A 136 -6.98 -5.62 -28.80
N SER A 137 -7.54 -5.98 -27.63
CA SER A 137 -7.91 -5.03 -26.58
C SER A 137 -6.69 -4.27 -26.04
N ILE A 138 -5.54 -4.95 -25.88
CA ILE A 138 -4.30 -4.26 -25.49
C ILE A 138 -3.95 -3.19 -26.52
N GLY A 139 -4.03 -3.50 -27.82
CA GLY A 139 -3.70 -2.54 -28.87
C GLY A 139 -4.66 -1.36 -29.01
N THR A 140 -5.93 -1.55 -28.66
CA THR A 140 -6.99 -0.54 -28.81
C THR A 140 -7.18 0.31 -27.55
N GLU A 141 -7.12 -0.31 -26.38
CA GLU A 141 -7.44 0.33 -25.10
C GLU A 141 -6.21 0.52 -24.20
N GLY A 142 -5.14 -0.23 -24.46
CA GLY A 142 -3.95 -0.28 -23.64
C GLY A 142 -3.94 -1.46 -22.66
N LEU A 143 -2.77 -1.71 -22.06
CA LEU A 143 -2.56 -2.83 -21.15
C LEU A 143 -3.50 -2.79 -19.94
N CYS A 144 -3.56 -1.68 -19.20
CA CYS A 144 -4.30 -1.64 -17.94
C CYS A 144 -5.82 -1.74 -18.07
N PRO A 145 -6.49 -1.02 -18.98
CA PRO A 145 -7.92 -1.22 -19.21
C PRO A 145 -8.24 -2.67 -19.60
N THR A 146 -7.39 -3.28 -20.42
CA THR A 146 -7.55 -4.67 -20.85
C THR A 146 -7.39 -5.65 -19.69
N VAL A 147 -6.34 -5.50 -18.88
CA VAL A 147 -6.12 -6.32 -17.69
C VAL A 147 -7.27 -6.18 -16.71
N LYS A 148 -7.78 -4.97 -16.50
CA LYS A 148 -8.96 -4.73 -15.65
C LYS A 148 -10.19 -5.47 -16.17
N LYS A 149 -10.47 -5.39 -17.48
CA LYS A 149 -11.58 -6.13 -18.11
C LYS A 149 -11.43 -7.65 -17.98
N ALA A 150 -10.22 -8.17 -18.16
CA ALA A 150 -9.94 -9.60 -17.99
C ALA A 150 -10.12 -10.04 -16.53
N ASN A 151 -9.73 -9.19 -15.58
CA ASN A 151 -9.95 -9.44 -14.15
C ASN A 151 -11.44 -9.44 -13.80
N GLU A 152 -12.21 -8.47 -14.30
CA GLU A 152 -13.67 -8.40 -14.12
C GLU A 152 -14.39 -9.61 -14.73
N ALA A 153 -13.86 -10.18 -15.82
CA ALA A 153 -14.36 -11.40 -16.45
C ALA A 153 -13.93 -12.69 -15.75
N GLY A 154 -12.93 -12.64 -14.85
CA GLY A 154 -12.32 -13.83 -14.24
C GLY A 154 -11.39 -14.61 -15.17
N ASP A 155 -10.96 -13.99 -16.27
CA ASP A 155 -10.13 -14.61 -17.31
C ASP A 155 -8.62 -14.38 -17.09
N ILE A 156 -8.25 -13.65 -16.05
CA ILE A 156 -6.86 -13.40 -15.67
C ILE A 156 -6.43 -14.32 -14.54
N THR A 157 -5.17 -14.75 -14.57
CA THR A 157 -4.50 -15.34 -13.41
C THR A 157 -3.23 -14.56 -13.14
N SER A 158 -3.01 -14.13 -11.90
CA SER A 158 -1.77 -13.50 -11.48
C SER A 158 -1.10 -14.32 -10.39
N GLU A 159 0.23 -14.46 -10.49
CA GLU A 159 1.06 -15.10 -9.48
C GLU A 159 2.08 -14.09 -8.97
N ILE A 160 2.06 -13.82 -7.67
CA ILE A 160 3.00 -12.91 -7.02
C ILE A 160 4.01 -13.76 -6.25
N LYS A 161 5.30 -13.65 -6.60
CA LYS A 161 6.38 -14.41 -5.95
C LYS A 161 7.00 -13.70 -4.75
N LEU A 162 6.79 -12.39 -4.64
CA LEU A 162 7.26 -11.59 -3.51
C LEU A 162 6.29 -11.68 -2.32
N SER A 163 6.81 -11.48 -1.10
CA SER A 163 5.94 -11.26 0.05
C SER A 163 5.15 -9.95 -0.10
N GLU A 164 3.99 -9.83 0.54
CA GLU A 164 3.16 -8.62 0.47
C GLU A 164 3.91 -7.35 0.86
N PHE A 165 4.80 -7.43 1.86
CA PHE A 165 5.60 -6.30 2.32
C PHE A 165 6.66 -5.89 1.29
N GLU A 166 7.38 -6.86 0.73
CA GLU A 166 8.38 -6.60 -0.32
C GLU A 166 7.74 -6.01 -1.56
N LEU A 167 6.60 -6.57 -1.98
CA LEU A 167 5.82 -6.07 -3.10
C LEU A 167 5.38 -4.61 -2.86
N ALA A 168 4.76 -4.32 -1.71
CA ALA A 168 4.29 -2.98 -1.38
C ALA A 168 5.45 -1.97 -1.36
N TRP A 169 6.62 -2.37 -0.85
CA TRP A 169 7.79 -1.51 -0.79
C TRP A 169 8.42 -1.27 -2.17
N LYS A 170 8.58 -2.33 -2.96
CA LYS A 170 9.17 -2.29 -4.31
C LYS A 170 8.29 -1.51 -5.27
N TYR A 171 6.99 -1.77 -5.28
CA TYR A 171 6.00 -1.17 -6.19
C TYR A 171 5.31 0.09 -5.64
N LYS A 172 5.85 0.72 -4.59
CA LYS A 172 5.25 1.93 -3.97
C LYS A 172 5.01 3.09 -4.95
N SER A 173 5.83 3.23 -5.99
CA SER A 173 5.65 4.26 -7.02
C SER A 173 4.54 3.93 -8.02
N MET A 174 4.09 2.67 -8.06
CA MET A 174 3.09 2.14 -8.98
C MET A 174 1.71 2.02 -8.35
N VAL A 175 1.45 2.68 -7.21
CA VAL A 175 0.13 2.68 -6.55
C VAL A 175 -0.99 3.14 -7.49
N LYS A 176 -0.69 4.06 -8.42
CA LYS A 176 -1.65 4.51 -9.45
C LYS A 176 -2.04 3.42 -10.47
N TYR A 177 -1.28 2.33 -10.54
CA TYR A 177 -1.52 1.18 -11.41
C TYR A 177 -1.97 -0.05 -10.61
N ARG A 178 -2.37 0.12 -9.34
CA ARG A 178 -2.74 -1.00 -8.46
C ARG A 178 -3.76 -1.92 -9.13
N GLU A 179 -4.90 -1.38 -9.58
CA GLU A 179 -5.98 -2.17 -10.24
C GLU A 179 -5.56 -2.94 -11.51
N CYS A 180 -4.37 -2.66 -12.05
CA CYS A 180 -3.84 -3.26 -13.26
C CYS A 180 -2.77 -4.32 -12.99
N LEU A 181 -2.11 -4.28 -11.83
CA LEU A 181 -1.01 -5.20 -11.49
C LEU A 181 -1.31 -6.06 -10.26
N LEU A 182 -2.28 -5.66 -9.42
CA LEU A 182 -2.59 -6.21 -8.10
C LEU A 182 -4.10 -6.24 -7.84
#